data_AF-A0A1V6E1S2-F1
#
_entry.id   AF-A0A1V6E1S2-F1
#
_cell.length_a   1.000
_cell.length_b   1.000
_cell.length_c   1.000
_cell.angle_alpha   90.00
_cell.angle_beta   90.00
_cell.angle_gamma   90.00
#
_symmetry.space_group_name_H-M   'P 1'
#
loop_
_entity.id
_entity.type
_entity.pdbx_description
1 polymer ?
#
loop_
_entity_poly.entity_id
_entity_poly.type
_entity_poly.pdbx_seq_one_letter_code
_entity_poly.pdbx_strand_id
1 'polypeptide(L)'
;MQPAYEARSLSRWELAGKQVPPLVTQIADGENGGVMMNEFPPKFMDVMRECSGSDVPAMGATEYLEHLFAMGIKETDFPAAQPIHQKRIWDRFTPSAANASKLPAIIEALKKEDHRFHMDGGSWTNDISWVKGYENVLGPMEKASSLFYERVLKRKVAESDPRYRNALFHLLCSQTSCFRYWGQGTWTDYGRELCRRAESIVIHDFK
;
A
#
# COMPACT_ATOMS: atom_id res chain seq x y z
N MET A 1 8.22 21.33 0.79
CA MET A 1 7.10 21.85 1.62
C MET A 1 6.00 22.55 0.80
N GLN A 2 5.81 22.23 -0.49
CA GLN A 2 4.72 22.78 -1.31
C GLN A 2 3.31 22.52 -0.72
N PRO A 3 2.99 21.34 -0.17
CA PRO A 3 1.71 21.04 0.47
C PRO A 3 1.26 22.05 1.54
N ALA A 4 2.20 22.62 2.29
CA ALA A 4 1.86 23.63 3.30
C ALA A 4 1.38 24.95 2.68
N TYR A 5 1.88 25.31 1.49
CA TYR A 5 1.42 26.49 0.76
C TYR A 5 0.09 26.23 0.04
N GLU A 6 -0.12 25.01 -0.45
CA GLU A 6 -1.41 24.57 -0.98
C GLU A 6 -2.50 24.60 0.10
N ALA A 7 -2.21 24.09 1.31
CA ALA A 7 -3.17 24.12 2.42
C ALA A 7 -3.69 25.53 2.72
N ARG A 8 -2.85 26.57 2.54
CA ARG A 8 -3.20 27.97 2.75
C ARG A 8 -4.13 28.55 1.70
N SER A 9 -4.22 27.94 0.52
CA SER A 9 -5.10 28.42 -0.55
C SER A 9 -6.47 27.75 -0.55
N LEU A 10 -6.65 26.70 0.26
CA LEU A 10 -7.89 25.94 0.30
C LEU A 10 -8.93 26.58 1.23
N SER A 11 -10.19 26.47 0.82
CA SER A 11 -11.35 26.76 1.66
C SER A 11 -11.91 25.47 2.26
N ARG A 12 -12.75 25.61 3.30
CA ARG A 12 -13.48 24.48 3.89
C ARG A 12 -14.29 23.72 2.84
N TRP A 13 -14.42 22.42 3.04
CA TRP A 13 -15.22 21.52 2.20
C TRP A 13 -16.46 21.05 2.93
N GLU A 14 -17.47 20.67 2.18
CA GLU A 14 -18.64 19.99 2.75
C GLU A 14 -18.40 18.48 2.83
N LEU A 15 -18.55 17.91 4.02
CA LEU A 15 -18.56 16.47 4.28
C LEU A 15 -19.74 16.14 5.19
N ALA A 16 -20.67 15.31 4.72
CA ALA A 16 -21.91 14.96 5.43
C ALA A 16 -22.65 16.18 6.03
N GLY A 17 -22.78 17.25 5.24
CA GLY A 17 -23.45 18.49 5.64
C GLY A 17 -22.68 19.35 6.66
N LYS A 18 -21.40 19.03 6.94
CA LYS A 18 -20.53 19.82 7.81
C LYS A 18 -19.40 20.45 7.03
N GLN A 19 -19.02 21.68 7.42
CA GLN A 19 -17.91 22.41 6.83
C GLN A 19 -16.59 22.03 7.52
N VAL A 20 -15.84 21.12 6.92
CA VAL A 20 -14.58 20.56 7.44
C VAL A 20 -13.37 21.27 6.82
N PRO A 21 -12.28 21.46 7.58
CA PRO A 21 -11.03 21.94 6.99
C PRO A 21 -10.44 20.81 6.11
N PRO A 22 -10.00 21.09 4.87
CA PRO A 22 -9.33 20.07 4.07
C PRO A 22 -7.95 19.74 4.63
N LEU A 23 -7.55 18.48 4.49
CA LEU A 23 -6.21 18.02 4.81
C LEU A 23 -5.37 17.96 3.53
N VAL A 24 -4.23 18.66 3.53
CA VAL A 24 -3.21 18.52 2.48
C VAL A 24 -2.03 17.74 3.04
N THR A 25 -1.73 16.60 2.43
CA THR A 25 -0.70 15.68 2.92
C THR A 25 0.60 15.86 2.17
N GLN A 26 1.70 16.04 2.90
CA GLN A 26 3.04 15.88 2.33
C GLN A 26 3.35 14.40 2.18
N ILE A 27 3.38 13.93 0.94
CA ILE A 27 3.76 12.57 0.58
C ILE A 27 5.18 12.63 0.01
N ALA A 28 6.15 12.09 0.75
CA ALA A 28 7.52 11.92 0.30
C ALA A 28 8.24 10.90 1.18
N ASP A 29 9.12 10.11 0.57
CA ASP A 29 10.03 9.25 1.32
C ASP A 29 11.02 10.09 2.12
N GLY A 30 11.30 9.70 3.36
CA GLY A 30 12.09 10.50 4.31
C GLY A 30 13.53 10.72 3.85
N GLU A 31 14.07 9.78 3.08
CA GLU A 31 15.40 9.85 2.45
C GLU A 31 15.51 11.09 1.55
N ASN A 32 14.41 11.51 0.92
CA ASN A 32 14.42 12.67 0.04
C ASN A 32 14.69 13.98 0.80
N GLY A 33 14.25 14.09 2.05
CA GLY A 33 14.34 15.32 2.85
C GLY A 33 15.72 15.64 3.45
N GLY A 34 16.70 14.75 3.33
CA GLY A 34 18.05 15.01 3.87
C GLY A 34 19.19 14.50 3.00
N VAL A 35 18.93 13.48 2.17
CA VAL A 35 19.92 12.90 1.27
C VAL A 35 19.79 13.46 -0.15
N MET A 36 18.57 13.78 -0.60
CA MET A 36 18.31 14.24 -1.98
C MET A 36 17.92 15.71 -2.09
N MET A 37 17.47 16.36 -1.00
CA MET A 37 17.06 17.77 -0.96
C MET A 37 17.72 18.49 0.23
N ASN A 38 18.89 19.08 0.01
CA ASN A 38 19.66 19.78 1.05
C ASN A 38 18.92 20.96 1.72
N GLU A 39 17.87 21.48 1.09
CA GLU A 39 17.09 22.63 1.59
C GLU A 39 15.89 22.24 2.46
N PHE A 40 15.56 20.95 2.56
CA PHE A 40 14.36 20.53 3.28
C PHE A 40 14.43 20.80 4.78
N PRO A 41 15.52 20.51 5.54
CA PRO A 41 15.53 20.73 6.98
C PRO A 41 15.26 22.19 7.39
N PRO A 42 15.95 23.22 6.84
CA PRO A 42 15.63 24.60 7.18
C PRO A 42 14.21 24.98 6.73
N LYS A 43 13.78 24.54 5.54
CA LYS A 43 12.44 24.87 5.04
C LYS A 43 11.32 24.25 5.86
N PHE A 44 11.53 23.04 6.36
CA PHE A 44 10.61 22.37 7.28
C PHE A 44 10.45 23.21 8.55
N MET A 45 11.54 23.64 9.17
CA MET A 45 11.50 24.46 10.39
C MET A 45 10.80 25.80 10.17
N ASP A 46 11.02 26.46 9.02
CA ASP A 46 10.29 27.67 8.65
C ASP A 46 8.79 27.43 8.58
N VAL A 47 8.36 26.41 7.84
CA VAL A 47 6.94 26.09 7.68
C VAL A 47 6.29 25.69 9.00
N MET A 48 6.97 24.92 9.84
CA MET A 48 6.43 24.56 11.17
C MET A 48 6.24 25.79 12.06
N ARG A 49 7.15 26.77 12.01
CA ARG A 49 6.98 28.05 12.70
C ARG A 49 5.81 28.85 12.15
N GLU A 50 5.68 28.93 10.83
CA GLU A 50 4.58 29.63 10.16
C GLU A 50 3.21 28.99 10.47
N CYS A 51 3.14 27.67 10.58
CA CYS A 51 1.91 26.94 10.91
C CYS A 51 1.50 27.09 12.39
N SER A 52 2.46 27.27 13.29
CA SER A 52 2.21 27.35 14.74
C SER A 52 1.32 28.54 15.09
N GLY A 53 0.15 28.26 15.68
CA GLY A 53 -0.82 29.29 16.06
C GLY A 53 -1.54 29.96 14.89
N SER A 54 -1.41 29.41 13.67
CA SER A 54 -2.11 29.90 12.48
C SER A 54 -3.45 29.18 12.26
N ASP A 55 -4.26 29.68 11.32
CA ASP A 55 -5.47 29.01 10.84
C ASP A 55 -5.18 27.78 9.95
N VAL A 56 -3.90 27.49 9.66
CA VAL A 56 -3.44 26.35 8.86
C VAL A 56 -2.39 25.55 9.67
N PRO A 57 -2.82 24.91 10.77
CA PRO A 57 -1.91 24.18 11.65
C PRO A 57 -1.35 22.92 10.98
N ALA A 58 -0.13 22.55 11.33
CA ALA A 58 0.37 21.21 11.07
C ALA A 58 -0.27 20.24 12.06
N MET A 59 -0.73 19.09 11.58
CA MET A 59 -1.41 18.10 12.40
C MET A 59 -1.10 16.67 11.94
N GLY A 60 -1.24 15.73 12.86
CA GLY A 60 -1.16 14.31 12.54
C GLY A 60 -2.45 13.80 11.87
N ALA A 61 -2.36 12.68 11.15
CA ALA A 61 -3.54 12.05 10.55
C ALA A 61 -4.57 11.61 11.61
N THR A 62 -4.09 11.07 12.74
CA THR A 62 -4.96 10.69 13.86
C THR A 62 -5.71 11.90 14.43
N GLU A 63 -5.01 13.00 14.68
CA GLU A 63 -5.58 14.24 15.21
C GLU A 63 -6.65 14.81 14.27
N TYR A 64 -6.39 14.80 12.96
CA TYR A 64 -7.38 15.21 11.97
C TYR A 64 -8.63 14.33 11.98
N LEU A 65 -8.46 13.00 12.01
CA LEU A 65 -9.60 12.08 12.05
C LEU A 65 -10.41 12.22 13.34
N GLU A 66 -9.75 12.34 14.48
CA GLU A 66 -10.39 12.61 15.77
C GLU A 66 -11.18 13.92 15.74
N HIS A 67 -10.65 14.97 15.11
CA HIS A 67 -11.37 16.22 14.89
C HIS A 67 -12.65 16.01 14.07
N LEU A 68 -12.58 15.26 12.96
CA LEU A 68 -13.77 14.94 12.16
C LEU A 68 -14.81 14.15 12.97
N PHE A 69 -14.38 13.16 13.73
CA PHE A 69 -15.27 12.36 14.59
C PHE A 69 -15.91 13.20 15.70
N ALA A 70 -15.15 14.10 16.33
CA ALA A 70 -15.67 15.05 17.31
C ALA A 70 -16.70 16.03 16.71
N MET A 71 -16.56 16.36 15.42
CA MET A 71 -17.57 17.11 14.68
C MET A 71 -18.84 16.29 14.39
N GLY A 72 -18.84 14.98 14.64
CA GLY A 72 -19.95 14.06 14.40
C GLY A 72 -19.96 13.45 12.99
N ILE A 73 -18.84 13.54 12.25
CA ILE A 73 -18.62 12.73 11.05
C ILE A 73 -18.48 11.27 11.50
N LYS A 74 -18.97 10.34 10.70
CA LYS A 74 -18.88 8.89 10.93
C LYS A 74 -18.02 8.24 9.86
N GLU A 75 -17.52 7.05 10.13
CA GLU A 75 -16.81 6.27 9.10
C GLU A 75 -17.63 6.07 7.82
N THR A 76 -18.96 5.93 7.96
CA THR A 76 -19.89 5.79 6.83
C THR A 76 -20.04 7.03 5.97
N ASP A 77 -19.58 8.19 6.46
CA ASP A 77 -19.65 9.46 5.75
C ASP A 77 -18.43 9.67 4.84
N PHE A 78 -17.36 8.90 5.02
CA PHE A 78 -16.16 9.01 4.19
C PHE A 78 -16.38 8.43 2.79
N PRO A 79 -15.82 9.06 1.75
CA PRO A 79 -15.84 8.49 0.41
C PRO A 79 -15.02 7.20 0.37
N ALA A 80 -15.51 6.21 -0.37
CA ALA A 80 -14.76 4.98 -0.57
C ALA A 80 -13.49 5.25 -1.41
N ALA A 81 -12.32 5.02 -0.81
CA ALA A 81 -11.06 5.01 -1.53
C ALA A 81 -10.93 3.69 -2.31
N GLN A 82 -10.80 3.78 -3.63
CA GLN A 82 -10.73 2.62 -4.51
C GLN A 82 -9.58 2.78 -5.51
N PRO A 83 -8.87 1.70 -5.89
CA PRO A 83 -7.93 1.75 -6.98
C PRO A 83 -8.60 2.25 -8.25
N ILE A 84 -7.83 2.94 -9.09
CA ILE A 84 -8.32 3.52 -10.33
C ILE A 84 -9.08 2.47 -11.15
N HIS A 85 -10.19 2.89 -11.74
CA HIS A 85 -11.12 2.07 -12.54
C HIS A 85 -11.89 0.96 -11.78
N GLN A 86 -11.61 0.65 -10.51
CA GLN A 86 -12.33 -0.41 -9.80
C GLN A 86 -13.80 -0.08 -9.51
N LYS A 87 -14.18 1.20 -9.45
CA LYS A 87 -15.60 1.60 -9.40
C LYS A 87 -16.44 0.93 -10.49
N ARG A 88 -15.88 0.72 -11.68
CA ARG A 88 -16.57 0.07 -12.82
C ARG A 88 -16.96 -1.38 -12.53
N ILE A 89 -16.24 -2.07 -11.64
CA ILE A 89 -16.62 -3.40 -11.16
C ILE A 89 -17.89 -3.25 -10.32
N TRP A 90 -17.88 -2.35 -9.35
CA TRP A 90 -18.96 -2.16 -8.39
C TRP A 90 -20.23 -1.59 -9.01
N ASP A 91 -20.11 -0.82 -10.09
CA ASP A 91 -21.24 -0.37 -10.90
C ASP A 91 -21.97 -1.52 -11.61
N ARG A 92 -21.31 -2.69 -11.74
CA ARG A 92 -21.83 -3.88 -12.43
C ARG A 92 -21.98 -5.09 -11.51
N PHE A 93 -21.56 -4.98 -10.26
CA PHE A 93 -21.42 -6.09 -9.34
C PHE A 93 -21.79 -5.71 -7.92
N THR A 94 -22.74 -6.44 -7.35
CA THR A 94 -23.06 -6.39 -5.93
C THR A 94 -22.44 -7.59 -5.22
N PRO A 95 -21.46 -7.37 -4.31
CA PRO A 95 -20.81 -8.45 -3.58
C PRO A 95 -21.81 -9.29 -2.78
N SER A 96 -21.87 -10.59 -3.08
CA SER A 96 -22.61 -11.59 -2.30
C SER A 96 -22.10 -12.98 -2.63
N ALA A 97 -22.29 -13.94 -1.72
CA ALA A 97 -21.95 -15.34 -1.97
C ALA A 97 -22.67 -15.89 -3.21
N ALA A 98 -23.92 -15.47 -3.44
CA ALA A 98 -24.72 -15.87 -4.60
C ALA A 98 -24.19 -15.31 -5.94
N ASN A 99 -23.48 -14.19 -5.92
CA ASN A 99 -22.99 -13.54 -7.14
C ASN A 99 -21.49 -13.74 -7.40
N ALA A 100 -20.72 -14.29 -6.46
CA ALA A 100 -19.26 -14.41 -6.56
C ALA A 100 -18.77 -15.02 -7.88
N SER A 101 -19.49 -16.01 -8.42
CA SER A 101 -19.17 -16.67 -9.69
C SER A 101 -19.23 -15.75 -10.92
N LYS A 102 -19.93 -14.61 -10.84
CA LYS A 102 -20.06 -13.63 -11.94
C LYS A 102 -18.89 -12.66 -12.03
N LEU A 103 -18.14 -12.47 -10.94
CA LEU A 103 -17.06 -11.48 -10.87
C LEU A 103 -15.97 -11.70 -11.93
N PRO A 104 -15.49 -12.93 -12.20
CA PRO A 104 -14.48 -13.15 -13.25
C PRO A 104 -14.95 -12.71 -14.63
N ALA A 105 -16.21 -12.97 -14.99
CA ALA A 105 -16.75 -12.57 -16.28
C ALA A 105 -16.85 -11.04 -16.43
N ILE A 106 -17.18 -10.33 -15.34
CA ILE A 106 -17.23 -8.87 -15.32
C ILE A 106 -15.83 -8.27 -15.49
N ILE A 107 -14.83 -8.81 -14.79
CA ILE A 107 -13.43 -8.40 -14.92
C ILE A 107 -12.93 -8.61 -16.35
N GLU A 108 -13.22 -9.75 -16.96
CA GLU A 108 -12.81 -10.04 -18.35
C GLU A 108 -13.52 -9.13 -19.37
N ALA A 109 -14.80 -8.79 -19.15
CA ALA A 109 -15.48 -7.80 -19.99
C ALA A 109 -14.83 -6.41 -19.86
N LEU A 110 -14.52 -5.97 -18.65
CA LEU A 110 -13.87 -4.68 -18.39
C LEU A 110 -12.48 -4.58 -19.03
N LYS A 111 -11.67 -5.66 -18.97
CA LYS A 111 -10.37 -5.75 -19.67
C LYS A 111 -10.49 -5.60 -21.18
N LYS A 112 -11.57 -6.15 -21.78
CA LYS A 112 -11.82 -6.05 -23.23
C LYS A 112 -12.29 -4.66 -23.65
N GLU A 113 -13.04 -3.96 -22.79
CA GLU A 113 -13.55 -2.62 -23.06
C GLU A 113 -12.46 -1.54 -22.98
N ASP A 114 -11.50 -1.68 -22.05
CA ASP A 114 -10.46 -0.69 -21.81
C ASP A 114 -9.13 -1.37 -21.48
N HIS A 115 -8.15 -1.23 -22.37
CA HIS A 115 -6.80 -1.82 -22.21
C HIS A 115 -6.04 -1.29 -20.99
N ARG A 116 -6.49 -0.18 -20.38
CA ARG A 116 -5.92 0.36 -19.13
C ARG A 116 -6.49 -0.32 -17.89
N PHE A 117 -7.59 -1.06 -18.01
CA PHE A 117 -8.18 -1.77 -16.87
C PHE A 117 -7.35 -3.02 -16.54
N HIS A 118 -6.85 -3.09 -15.31
CA HIS A 118 -6.16 -4.25 -14.77
C HIS A 118 -6.49 -4.46 -13.29
N MET A 119 -6.23 -5.67 -12.78
CA MET A 119 -6.44 -6.03 -11.38
C MET A 119 -5.14 -6.10 -10.58
N ASP A 120 -4.04 -5.65 -11.17
CA ASP A 120 -2.67 -5.80 -10.64
C ASP A 120 -2.35 -4.89 -9.43
N GLY A 121 -3.36 -4.21 -8.88
CA GLY A 121 -3.23 -3.28 -7.75
C GLY A 121 -3.23 -1.80 -8.17
N GLY A 122 -3.03 -0.92 -7.19
CA GLY A 122 -2.87 0.52 -7.39
C GLY A 122 -1.48 0.98 -6.96
N SER A 123 -0.92 1.97 -7.67
CA SER A 123 0.28 2.70 -7.25
C SER A 123 -0.10 4.15 -6.98
N TRP A 124 0.55 4.80 -6.02
CA TRP A 124 0.30 6.22 -5.75
C TRP A 124 0.66 7.13 -6.94
N THR A 125 1.55 6.67 -7.81
CA THR A 125 1.93 7.33 -9.07
C THR A 125 1.11 6.89 -10.29
N ASN A 126 0.33 5.82 -10.17
CA ASN A 126 -0.44 5.17 -11.25
C ASN A 126 0.33 4.73 -12.52
N ASP A 127 1.66 4.85 -12.55
CA ASP A 127 2.50 4.59 -13.73
C ASP A 127 3.44 3.37 -13.58
N ILE A 128 3.68 2.90 -12.35
CA ILE A 128 4.52 1.73 -12.06
C ILE A 128 3.66 0.49 -11.87
N SER A 129 3.96 -0.57 -12.65
CA SER A 129 3.43 -1.91 -12.40
C SER A 129 4.34 -2.68 -11.45
N TRP A 130 3.75 -3.23 -10.39
CA TRP A 130 4.42 -4.11 -9.44
C TRP A 130 4.32 -5.60 -9.82
N VAL A 131 3.67 -5.89 -10.96
CA VAL A 131 3.34 -7.25 -11.39
C VAL A 131 3.97 -7.56 -12.74
N LYS A 132 3.63 -6.76 -13.75
CA LYS A 132 4.02 -7.00 -15.14
C LYS A 132 5.54 -7.00 -15.29
N GLY A 133 6.08 -8.09 -15.84
CA GLY A 133 7.51 -8.23 -16.10
C GLY A 133 8.33 -8.70 -14.89
N TYR A 134 7.71 -8.93 -13.73
CA TYR A 134 8.37 -9.41 -12.51
C TYR A 134 8.03 -10.87 -12.19
N GLU A 135 7.57 -11.66 -13.17
CA GLU A 135 7.19 -13.06 -13.02
C GLU A 135 8.37 -13.90 -12.50
N ASN A 136 9.59 -13.54 -12.89
CA ASN A 136 10.84 -14.15 -12.45
C ASN A 136 11.07 -14.09 -10.93
N VAL A 137 10.50 -13.11 -10.22
CA VAL A 137 10.61 -12.99 -8.75
C VAL A 137 9.28 -13.26 -8.05
N LEU A 138 8.15 -12.89 -8.65
CA LEU A 138 6.81 -13.13 -8.11
C LEU A 138 6.47 -14.61 -8.03
N GLY A 139 6.77 -15.39 -9.07
CA GLY A 139 6.52 -16.83 -9.07
C GLY A 139 7.25 -17.55 -7.93
N PRO A 140 8.57 -17.36 -7.76
CA PRO A 140 9.30 -17.89 -6.62
C PRO A 140 8.77 -17.41 -5.26
N MET A 141 8.37 -16.14 -5.14
CA MET A 141 7.82 -15.58 -3.91
C MET A 141 6.49 -16.24 -3.52
N GLU A 142 5.60 -16.45 -4.49
CA GLU A 142 4.34 -17.18 -4.29
C GLU A 142 4.60 -18.64 -3.90
N LYS A 143 5.53 -19.30 -4.59
CA LYS A 143 5.92 -20.69 -4.30
C LYS A 143 6.47 -20.85 -2.88
N ALA A 144 7.35 -19.96 -2.44
CA ALA A 144 7.89 -19.95 -1.09
C ALA A 144 6.79 -19.77 -0.03
N SER A 145 5.85 -18.84 -0.28
CA SER A 145 4.70 -18.60 0.60
C SER A 145 3.78 -19.82 0.70
N SER A 146 3.43 -20.43 -0.44
CA SER A 146 2.61 -21.64 -0.49
C SER A 146 3.28 -22.81 0.25
N LEU A 147 4.58 -22.98 0.07
CA LEU A 147 5.33 -24.03 0.75
C LEU A 147 5.39 -23.82 2.26
N PHE A 148 5.60 -22.58 2.71
CA PHE A 148 5.53 -22.22 4.13
C PHE A 148 4.15 -22.53 4.71
N TYR A 149 3.07 -22.18 4.01
CA TYR A 149 1.72 -22.53 4.45
C TYR A 149 1.54 -24.04 4.61
N GLU A 150 1.88 -24.83 3.57
CA GLU A 150 1.65 -26.27 3.57
C GLU A 150 2.48 -27.04 4.62
N ARG A 151 3.72 -26.60 4.87
CA ARG A 151 4.67 -27.31 5.74
C ARG A 151 4.77 -26.76 7.15
N VAL A 152 4.40 -25.49 7.37
CA VAL A 152 4.53 -24.82 8.66
C VAL A 152 3.16 -24.50 9.25
N LEU A 153 2.35 -23.67 8.58
CA LEU A 153 1.08 -23.18 9.13
C LEU A 153 0.01 -24.28 9.20
N LYS A 154 -0.21 -25.01 8.11
CA LYS A 154 -1.21 -26.10 8.03
C LYS A 154 -0.92 -27.22 9.01
N ARG A 155 0.37 -27.46 9.29
CA ARG A 155 0.84 -28.43 10.29
C ARG A 155 0.83 -27.89 11.71
N LYS A 156 0.44 -26.63 11.92
CA LYS A 156 0.34 -25.96 13.22
C LYS A 156 1.66 -26.00 14.01
N VAL A 157 2.78 -25.77 13.32
CA VAL A 157 4.08 -25.59 13.99
C VAL A 157 3.99 -24.42 14.95
N ALA A 158 4.47 -24.59 16.19
CA ALA A 158 4.42 -23.56 17.21
C ALA A 158 5.30 -22.36 16.85
N GLU A 159 4.81 -21.15 17.06
CA GLU A 159 5.54 -19.90 16.78
C GLU A 159 6.80 -19.73 17.67
N SER A 160 6.83 -20.41 18.81
CA SER A 160 7.98 -20.48 19.71
C SER A 160 9.11 -21.38 19.19
N ASP A 161 8.86 -22.21 18.16
CA ASP A 161 9.88 -23.05 17.54
C ASP A 161 10.91 -22.15 16.83
N PRO A 162 12.21 -22.25 17.14
CA PRO A 162 13.24 -21.45 16.47
C PRO A 162 13.24 -21.62 14.94
N ARG A 163 12.89 -22.82 14.43
CA ARG A 163 12.79 -23.10 12.99
C ARG A 163 11.67 -22.28 12.34
N TYR A 164 10.55 -22.10 13.07
CA TYR A 164 9.42 -21.29 12.60
C TYR A 164 9.88 -19.87 12.34
N ARG A 165 10.55 -19.25 13.33
CA ARG A 165 11.02 -17.87 13.23
C ARG A 165 12.07 -17.70 12.13
N ASN A 166 12.96 -18.69 11.95
CA ASN A 166 13.94 -18.68 10.89
C ASN A 166 13.28 -18.72 9.50
N ALA A 167 12.34 -19.63 9.28
CA ALA A 167 11.60 -19.74 8.01
C ALA A 167 10.75 -18.48 7.74
N LEU A 168 10.05 -17.97 8.76
CA LEU A 168 9.22 -16.77 8.65
C LEU A 168 10.07 -15.54 8.31
N PHE A 169 11.23 -15.37 8.96
CA PHE A 169 12.14 -14.26 8.66
C PHE A 169 12.52 -14.25 7.18
N HIS A 170 12.96 -15.38 6.63
CA HIS A 170 13.36 -15.47 5.23
C HIS A 170 12.18 -15.25 4.27
N LEU A 171 11.00 -15.77 4.61
CA LEU A 171 9.79 -15.55 3.82
C LEU A 171 9.43 -14.05 3.78
N LEU A 172 9.36 -13.38 4.93
CA LEU A 172 9.02 -11.97 5.00
C LEU A 172 10.08 -11.09 4.30
N CYS A 173 11.37 -11.40 4.48
CA CYS A 173 12.44 -10.73 3.76
C CYS A 173 12.34 -10.94 2.24
N SER A 174 11.88 -12.10 1.78
CA SER A 174 11.66 -12.33 0.35
C SER A 174 10.50 -11.52 -0.23
N GLN A 175 9.59 -11.00 0.60
CA GLN A 175 8.33 -10.36 0.19
C GLN A 175 8.39 -8.83 0.12
N THR A 176 9.55 -8.21 0.34
CA THR A 176 9.69 -6.75 0.19
C THR A 176 9.40 -6.31 -1.24
N SER A 177 8.69 -5.18 -1.37
CA SER A 177 8.42 -4.55 -2.66
C SER A 177 9.68 -3.96 -3.30
N CYS A 178 10.75 -3.72 -2.53
CA CYS A 178 12.01 -3.14 -3.04
C CYS A 178 12.61 -3.94 -4.21
N PHE A 179 12.43 -5.26 -4.25
CA PHE A 179 12.93 -6.10 -5.35
C PHE A 179 12.33 -5.75 -6.70
N ARG A 180 11.20 -5.06 -6.72
CA ARG A 180 10.50 -4.62 -7.93
C ARG A 180 10.54 -3.10 -8.09
N TYR A 181 10.66 -2.36 -6.98
CA TYR A 181 10.74 -0.90 -7.03
C TYR A 181 11.97 -0.40 -7.79
N TRP A 182 13.13 -1.04 -7.57
CA TRP A 182 14.41 -0.62 -8.16
C TRP A 182 14.69 -1.18 -9.56
N GLY A 183 13.70 -1.77 -10.22
CA GLY A 183 13.85 -2.36 -11.54
C GLY A 183 14.39 -3.79 -11.54
N GLN A 184 14.57 -4.32 -12.76
CA GLN A 184 15.14 -5.64 -13.00
C GLN A 184 16.64 -5.70 -12.72
N GLY A 185 17.16 -6.91 -12.50
CA GLY A 185 18.59 -7.18 -12.35
C GLY A 185 18.94 -7.54 -10.91
N THR A 186 19.94 -6.87 -10.34
CA THR A 186 20.50 -7.21 -9.03
C THR A 186 19.44 -7.32 -7.92
N TRP A 187 18.47 -6.41 -7.89
CA TRP A 187 17.41 -6.45 -6.89
C TRP A 187 16.46 -7.64 -7.06
N THR A 188 16.08 -7.99 -8.29
CA THR A 188 15.27 -9.19 -8.53
C THR A 188 16.06 -10.47 -8.27
N ASP A 189 17.37 -10.47 -8.51
CA ASP A 189 18.26 -11.59 -8.17
C ASP A 189 18.32 -11.84 -6.66
N TYR A 190 18.43 -10.77 -5.85
CA TYR A 190 18.38 -10.87 -4.40
C TYR A 190 17.03 -11.40 -3.90
N GLY A 191 15.93 -10.92 -4.49
CA GLY A 191 14.60 -11.45 -4.18
C GLY A 191 14.47 -12.94 -4.47
N ARG A 192 14.95 -13.39 -5.65
CA ARG A 192 14.96 -14.82 -6.02
C ARG A 192 15.81 -15.67 -5.08
N GLU A 193 16.98 -15.18 -4.68
CA GLU A 193 17.85 -15.89 -3.75
C GLU A 193 17.21 -16.02 -2.36
N LEU A 194 16.52 -14.98 -1.87
CA LEU A 194 15.78 -15.06 -0.60
C LEU A 194 14.59 -16.02 -0.69
N CYS A 195 13.87 -16.06 -1.80
CA CYS A 195 12.83 -17.06 -2.05
C CYS A 195 13.42 -18.48 -1.98
N ARG A 196 14.54 -18.72 -2.68
CA ARG A 196 15.23 -20.02 -2.68
C ARG A 196 15.67 -20.43 -1.27
N ARG A 197 16.19 -19.51 -0.46
CA ARG A 197 16.57 -19.77 0.94
C ARG A 197 15.36 -20.11 1.79
N ALA A 198 14.28 -19.34 1.69
CA ALA A 198 13.03 -19.61 2.40
C ALA A 198 12.51 -21.02 2.05
N GLU A 199 12.44 -21.37 0.76
CA GLU A 199 12.06 -22.72 0.32
C GLU A 199 12.98 -23.79 0.91
N SER A 200 14.29 -23.60 0.84
CA SER A 200 15.28 -24.60 1.31
C SER A 200 15.12 -24.84 2.82
N ILE A 201 14.99 -23.78 3.61
CA ILE A 201 14.77 -23.88 5.06
C ILE A 201 13.48 -24.65 5.33
N VAL A 202 12.38 -24.28 4.66
CA VAL A 202 11.09 -24.95 4.89
C VAL A 202 11.17 -26.45 4.53
N ILE A 203 11.81 -26.80 3.42
CA ILE A 203 11.94 -28.20 2.97
C ILE A 203 12.80 -29.03 3.92
N HIS A 204 13.91 -28.47 4.39
CA HIS A 204 14.87 -29.21 5.21
C HIS A 204 14.43 -29.34 6.67
N ASP A 205 13.86 -28.28 7.23
CA ASP A 205 13.58 -28.18 8.67
C ASP A 205 12.20 -28.73 9.05
N PHE A 206 11.27 -28.85 8.08
CA PHE A 206 9.89 -29.29 8.26
C PHE A 206 9.49 -30.45 7.32
N LYS A 207 10.22 -31.56 7.45
CA LYS A 207 9.95 -32.81 6.70
C LYS A 207 8.53 -33.32 6.98
#